data_AF-A0A0X3PWF9-F1
#
_entry.id   AF-A0A0X3PWF9-F1
#
_cell.length_a   1.000
_cell.length_b   1.000
_cell.length_c   1.000
_cell.angle_alpha   90.00
_cell.angle_beta   90.00
_cell.angle_gamma   90.00
#
_symmetry.space_group_name_H-M   'P 1'
#
loop_
_entity.id
_entity.type
_entity.pdbx_description
1 polymer ?
#
loop_
_entity_poly.entity_id
_entity_poly.type
_entity_poly.pdbx_seq_one_letter_code
_entity_poly.pdbx_strand_id
1 'polypeptide(L)'
;MSRFLFYPHVRGVISRLPEHYKRRHLRSRLPATIKYIQGSDEPWKRAASDNALYPSEAFELAPDVLFPEDSQNALWGGEGIVRGFIELKRTHTRCPKTWGPDLRQHIFYSEILDRWMIILVSVTALKQIENLKGIDNYILESRLQKMN
;
A
#
# COMPACT_ATOMS: atom_id res chain seq x y z
N MET A 1 -5.40 -22.88 7.44
CA MET A 1 -6.60 -23.71 7.15
C MET A 1 -7.85 -22.84 7.28
N SER A 2 -8.74 -22.87 6.29
CA SER A 2 -9.93 -22.01 6.23
C SER A 2 -10.92 -22.32 7.36
N ARG A 3 -11.16 -21.36 8.27
CA ARG A 3 -12.16 -21.47 9.37
C ARG A 3 -13.60 -21.71 8.85
N PHE A 4 -13.85 -21.58 7.54
CA PHE A 4 -15.17 -21.74 6.91
C PHE A 4 -15.63 -23.20 6.73
N LEU A 5 -14.78 -24.18 7.05
CA LEU A 5 -15.16 -25.60 7.04
C LEU A 5 -15.99 -26.00 8.26
N PHE A 6 -15.83 -25.33 9.40
CA PHE A 6 -16.41 -25.75 10.68
C PHE A 6 -17.71 -25.03 11.07
N TYR A 7 -18.18 -24.05 10.28
CA TYR A 7 -19.36 -23.25 10.62
C TYR A 7 -20.36 -23.17 9.45
N PRO A 8 -21.28 -24.15 9.32
CA PRO A 8 -22.25 -24.20 8.22
C PRO A 8 -23.21 -23.00 8.22
N HIS A 9 -23.51 -22.43 9.38
CA HIS A 9 -24.33 -21.22 9.50
C HIS A 9 -23.66 -19.99 8.87
N VAL A 10 -22.33 -19.88 8.95
CA VAL A 10 -21.59 -18.79 8.31
C VAL A 10 -21.68 -18.89 6.78
N ARG A 11 -21.68 -20.11 6.23
CA ARG A 11 -21.89 -20.31 4.78
C ARG A 11 -23.24 -19.80 4.30
N GLY A 12 -24.30 -20.03 5.08
CA GLY A 12 -25.64 -19.52 4.80
C GLY A 12 -25.74 -17.99 4.91
N VAL A 13 -24.96 -17.35 5.79
CA VAL A 13 -24.88 -15.88 5.85
C VAL A 13 -24.14 -15.33 4.63
N ILE A 14 -22.98 -15.91 4.29
CA ILE A 14 -22.17 -15.46 3.15
C ILE A 14 -22.94 -15.62 1.83
N SER A 15 -23.73 -16.68 1.67
CA SER A 15 -24.50 -16.90 0.44
C SER A 15 -25.56 -15.81 0.22
N ARG A 16 -26.13 -15.25 1.30
CA ARG A 16 -27.10 -14.14 1.24
C ARG A 16 -26.49 -12.77 0.93
N LEU A 17 -25.17 -12.62 0.99
CA LEU A 17 -24.54 -11.35 0.66
C LEU A 17 -24.78 -10.98 -0.82
N PRO A 18 -24.97 -9.69 -1.13
CA PRO A 18 -25.11 -9.22 -2.49
C PRO A 18 -23.94 -9.63 -3.38
N GLU A 19 -24.24 -9.93 -4.63
CA GLU A 19 -23.27 -10.46 -5.58
C GLU A 19 -22.14 -9.46 -5.89
N HIS A 20 -22.47 -8.16 -5.99
CA HIS A 20 -21.47 -7.11 -6.21
C HIS A 20 -20.44 -7.03 -5.07
N TYR A 21 -20.85 -7.29 -3.83
CA TYR A 21 -19.96 -7.28 -2.66
C TYR A 21 -18.98 -8.46 -2.71
N LYS A 22 -19.48 -9.66 -3.02
CA LYS A 22 -18.64 -10.87 -3.19
C LYS A 22 -17.58 -10.67 -4.26
N ARG A 23 -17.97 -10.17 -5.43
CA ARG A 23 -17.04 -9.89 -6.55
C ARG A 23 -15.98 -8.86 -6.16
N ARG A 24 -16.37 -7.80 -5.44
CA ARG A 24 -15.44 -6.77 -4.95
C ARG A 24 -14.43 -7.35 -3.95
N HIS A 25 -14.90 -8.16 -2.99
CA HIS A 25 -14.02 -8.80 -1.99
C HIS A 25 -12.99 -9.75 -2.62
N LEU A 26 -13.36 -10.44 -3.71
CA LEU A 26 -12.41 -11.28 -4.44
C LEU A 26 -11.37 -10.45 -5.20
N ARG A 27 -11.76 -9.31 -5.77
CA ARG A 27 -10.85 -8.41 -6.51
C ARG A 27 -9.87 -7.65 -5.61
N SER A 28 -10.26 -7.31 -4.38
CA SER A 28 -9.46 -6.47 -3.49
C SER A 28 -8.20 -7.14 -2.94
N ARG A 29 -7.99 -8.45 -3.16
CA ARG A 29 -6.84 -9.21 -2.62
C ARG A 29 -5.51 -8.99 -3.35
N LEU A 30 -5.50 -8.26 -4.46
CA LEU A 30 -4.25 -7.91 -5.14
C LEU A 30 -3.62 -6.71 -4.41
N PRO A 31 -2.33 -6.75 -4.02
CA PRO A 31 -1.70 -5.59 -3.40
C PRO A 31 -1.62 -4.42 -4.41
N ALA A 32 -1.80 -3.18 -3.94
CA ALA A 32 -1.53 -2.03 -4.79
C ALA A 32 -0.04 -1.98 -5.15
N THR A 33 0.23 -1.74 -6.42
CA THR A 33 1.59 -1.55 -6.93
C THR A 33 2.03 -0.12 -6.63
N ILE A 34 2.51 0.14 -5.42
CA ILE A 34 3.33 1.32 -5.17
C ILE A 34 4.77 0.96 -5.52
N LYS A 35 5.28 1.63 -6.56
CA LYS A 35 6.66 1.49 -7.00
C LYS A 35 7.55 2.30 -6.06
N TYR A 36 8.00 1.67 -4.97
CA TYR A 36 9.01 2.25 -4.07
C TYR A 36 10.35 2.46 -4.76
N ILE A 37 10.65 1.62 -5.74
CA ILE A 37 11.88 1.64 -6.53
C ILE A 37 11.49 2.07 -7.94
N GLN A 38 12.10 3.13 -8.43
CA GLN A 38 12.02 3.47 -9.85
C GLN A 38 12.76 2.37 -10.62
N GLY A 39 12.01 1.59 -11.40
CA GLY A 39 12.61 0.65 -12.34
C GLY A 39 13.49 1.42 -13.33
N SER A 40 14.63 0.83 -13.71
CA SER A 40 15.35 1.28 -14.90
C SER A 40 14.57 0.79 -16.13
N ASP A 41 14.38 1.65 -17.13
CA ASP A 41 13.71 1.28 -18.39
C ASP A 41 14.54 0.30 -19.26
N GLU A 42 15.75 -0.05 -18.80
CA GLU A 42 16.60 -1.01 -19.48
C GLU A 42 16.02 -2.43 -19.37
N PRO A 43 15.85 -3.17 -20.48
CA PRO A 43 15.27 -4.51 -20.46
C PRO A 43 16.19 -5.57 -19.83
N TRP A 44 17.49 -5.29 -19.71
CA TRP A 44 18.49 -6.23 -19.21
C TRP A 44 19.39 -5.56 -18.18
N LYS A 45 19.64 -6.23 -17.06
CA LYS A 45 20.57 -5.81 -16.01
C LYS A 45 21.72 -6.81 -15.88
N ARG A 46 22.93 -6.30 -15.69
CA ARG A 46 24.09 -7.13 -15.34
C ARG A 46 24.10 -7.40 -13.85
N ALA A 47 24.18 -8.68 -13.46
CA ALA A 47 24.31 -9.06 -12.06
C ALA A 47 25.72 -8.74 -11.55
N ALA A 48 25.82 -8.18 -10.34
CA ALA A 48 27.10 -7.85 -9.72
C ALA A 48 27.94 -9.10 -9.34
N SER A 49 27.32 -10.29 -9.23
CA SER A 49 28.02 -11.54 -8.89
C SER A 49 28.84 -12.08 -10.05
N ASP A 50 28.20 -12.26 -11.22
CA ASP A 50 28.75 -13.07 -12.32
C ASP A 50 28.87 -12.28 -13.63
N ASN A 51 28.51 -10.99 -13.63
CA ASN A 51 28.49 -10.09 -14.79
C ASN A 51 27.60 -10.57 -15.96
N ALA A 52 26.76 -11.58 -15.72
CA ALA A 52 25.80 -12.12 -16.68
C ALA A 52 24.58 -11.18 -16.81
N LEU A 53 23.98 -11.18 -18.00
CA LEU A 53 22.77 -10.42 -18.32
C LEU A 53 21.53 -11.20 -17.89
N TYR A 54 20.70 -10.58 -17.05
CA TYR A 54 19.40 -11.10 -16.66
C TYR A 54 18.30 -10.11 -17.05
N PRO A 55 17.07 -10.58 -17.32
CA PRO A 55 15.92 -9.71 -17.54
C PRO A 55 15.71 -8.79 -16.33
N SER A 56 15.40 -7.52 -16.56
CA SER A 56 15.22 -6.55 -15.47
C SER A 56 14.11 -6.93 -14.49
N GLU A 57 13.10 -7.66 -14.94
CA GLU A 57 11.99 -8.16 -14.12
C GLU A 57 12.48 -9.12 -13.03
N ALA A 58 13.59 -9.83 -13.26
CA ALA A 58 14.16 -10.75 -12.28
C ALA A 58 14.67 -10.04 -11.01
N PHE A 59 14.95 -8.73 -11.11
CA PHE A 59 15.41 -7.91 -9.98
C PHE A 59 14.29 -7.05 -9.36
N GLU A 60 13.07 -7.08 -9.91
CA GLU A 60 11.92 -6.32 -9.40
C GLU A 60 11.21 -7.07 -8.25
N LEU A 61 11.95 -7.40 -7.21
CA LEU A 61 11.35 -7.89 -5.97
C LEU A 61 10.72 -6.70 -5.24
N ALA A 62 9.41 -6.74 -5.09
CA ALA A 62 8.70 -5.75 -4.28
C ALA A 62 9.21 -5.81 -2.84
N PRO A 63 9.48 -4.65 -2.20
CA PRO A 63 9.89 -4.64 -0.80
C PRO A 63 8.78 -5.18 0.11
N ASP A 64 9.17 -5.73 1.25
CA ASP A 64 8.23 -6.12 2.30
C ASP A 64 7.64 -4.86 2.96
N VAL A 65 6.34 -4.66 2.77
CA VAL A 65 5.60 -3.49 3.26
C VAL A 65 4.64 -3.93 4.35
N LEU A 66 4.81 -3.36 5.54
CA LEU A 66 3.94 -3.59 6.68
C LEU A 66 3.00 -2.40 6.90
N PHE A 67 1.71 -2.72 6.99
CA PHE A 67 0.66 -1.80 7.42
C PHE A 67 0.25 -2.12 8.87
N PRO A 68 0.62 -1.29 9.86
CA PRO A 68 0.18 -1.47 11.25
C PRO A 68 -1.31 -1.14 11.40
N GLU A 69 -1.93 -1.54 12.51
CA GLU A 69 -3.36 -1.27 12.74
C GLU A 69 -3.69 0.24 12.72
N ASP A 70 -2.75 1.08 13.18
CA ASP A 70 -2.87 2.54 13.14
C ASP A 70 -3.00 3.10 11.72
N SER A 71 -2.47 2.42 10.70
CA SER A 71 -2.62 2.86 9.32
C SER A 71 -4.08 2.84 8.88
N GLN A 72 -4.90 1.93 9.44
CA GLN A 72 -6.33 1.84 9.12
C GLN A 72 -7.12 3.06 9.61
N ASN A 73 -6.60 3.80 10.60
CA ASN A 73 -7.21 5.02 11.15
C ASN A 73 -6.66 6.30 10.51
N ALA A 74 -5.77 6.18 9.52
CA ALA A 74 -5.06 7.26 8.87
C ALA A 74 -5.07 7.12 7.34
N LEU A 75 -4.69 8.18 6.62
CA LEU A 75 -4.57 8.15 5.16
C LEU A 75 -3.10 8.13 4.75
N TRP A 76 -2.55 6.95 4.46
CA TRP A 76 -1.14 6.83 4.08
C TRP A 76 -0.92 6.89 2.56
N GLY A 77 -1.99 6.90 1.76
CA GLY A 77 -1.88 7.00 0.30
C GLY A 77 -1.19 5.78 -0.32
N GLY A 78 -1.32 4.64 0.38
CA GLY A 78 -0.72 3.34 0.09
C GLY A 78 0.76 3.21 0.47
N GLU A 79 1.39 4.25 1.03
CA GLU A 79 2.68 4.07 1.70
C GLU A 79 2.49 3.13 2.89
N GLY A 80 3.49 2.31 3.16
CA GLY A 80 3.56 1.50 4.38
C GLY A 80 4.98 1.48 4.93
N ILE A 81 5.17 0.75 6.03
CA ILE A 81 6.49 0.63 6.64
C ILE A 81 7.29 -0.38 5.83
N VAL A 82 8.28 0.11 5.09
CA VAL A 82 9.18 -0.72 4.29
C VAL A 82 10.24 -1.32 5.21
N ARG A 83 10.40 -2.65 5.16
CA ARG A 83 11.44 -3.39 5.88
C ARG A 83 12.54 -3.80 4.93
N GLY A 84 13.78 -3.57 5.34
CA GLY A 84 14.93 -4.01 4.57
C GLY A 84 16.22 -3.91 5.37
N PHE A 85 17.32 -3.71 4.66
CA PHE A 85 18.64 -3.70 5.25
C PHE A 85 19.46 -2.55 4.68
N ILE A 86 20.33 -2.00 5.51
CA ILE A 86 21.36 -1.06 5.11
C ILE A 86 22.72 -1.70 5.34
N GLU A 87 23.70 -1.32 4.52
CA GLU A 87 25.08 -1.71 4.69
C GLU A 87 25.87 -0.56 5.30
N LEU A 88 26.58 -0.82 6.41
CA LEU A 88 27.41 0.20 7.04
C LEU A 88 28.70 0.37 6.24
N LYS A 89 28.95 1.58 5.73
CA LYS A 89 30.13 1.91 4.91
C LYS A 89 31.49 1.55 5.51
N ARG A 90 31.60 1.47 6.84
CA ARG A 90 32.88 1.22 7.55
C ARG A 90 33.19 -0.26 7.73
N THR A 91 32.17 -1.08 7.97
CA THR A 91 32.34 -2.48 8.37
C THR A 91 31.70 -3.46 7.38
N HIS A 92 31.06 -2.96 6.33
CA HIS A 92 30.27 -3.74 5.37
C HIS A 92 29.23 -4.65 6.04
N THR A 93 28.82 -4.31 7.26
CA THR A 93 27.87 -5.09 8.03
C THR A 93 26.46 -4.74 7.60
N ARG A 94 25.65 -5.78 7.32
CA ARG A 94 24.24 -5.64 6.95
C ARG A 94 23.39 -5.49 8.22
N CYS A 95 22.81 -4.31 8.42
CA CYS A 95 21.95 -4.01 9.56
C CYS A 95 20.48 -3.86 9.11
N PRO A 96 19.51 -4.40 9.86
CA PRO A 96 18.10 -4.21 9.56
C PRO A 96 17.70 -2.74 9.71
N LYS A 97 16.91 -2.22 8.77
CA LYS A 97 16.37 -0.86 8.80
C LYS A 97 14.93 -0.86 8.33
N THR A 98 14.12 -0.03 8.98
CA THR A 98 12.74 0.24 8.59
C THR A 98 12.61 1.69 8.16
N TRP A 99 11.83 1.92 7.11
CA TRP A 99 11.47 3.25 6.61
C TRP A 99 9.97 3.40 6.72
N GLY A 100 9.52 4.41 7.48
CA GLY A 100 8.10 4.73 7.65
C GLY A 100 7.73 6.00 6.89
N PRO A 101 6.43 6.21 6.62
CA PRO A 101 5.93 7.43 5.98
C PRO A 101 6.08 8.66 6.90
N ASP A 102 6.18 9.85 6.30
CA ASP A 102 6.10 11.13 7.03
C ASP A 102 4.62 11.48 7.25
N LEU A 103 4.15 11.32 8.48
CA LEU A 103 2.74 11.46 8.87
C LEU A 103 2.51 12.81 9.55
N ARG A 104 1.46 13.53 9.12
CA ARG A 104 1.10 14.86 9.62
C ARG A 104 -0.38 14.93 9.92
N GLN A 105 -0.74 15.67 10.97
CA GLN A 105 -2.12 15.96 11.29
C GLN A 105 -2.59 17.15 10.46
N HIS A 106 -3.61 16.96 9.63
CA HIS A 106 -4.19 18.01 8.78
C HIS A 106 -5.69 18.15 9.01
N ILE A 107 -6.16 19.38 8.84
CA ILE A 107 -7.58 19.74 8.93
C ILE A 107 -8.14 19.75 7.51
N PHE A 108 -9.20 18.98 7.28
CA PHE A 108 -9.91 18.92 6.00
C PHE A 108 -11.35 19.34 6.19
N TYR A 109 -11.89 19.98 5.17
CA TYR A 109 -13.33 20.19 5.03
C TYR A 109 -13.85 19.24 3.95
N SER A 110 -14.91 18.51 4.26
CA SER A 110 -15.65 17.69 3.30
C SER A 110 -16.92 18.43 2.90
N GLU A 111 -17.10 18.66 1.61
CA GLU A 111 -18.28 19.29 1.03
C GLU A 111 -19.48 18.34 1.07
N ILE A 112 -19.25 17.04 0.87
CA ILE A 112 -20.31 16.02 0.90
C ILE A 112 -20.85 15.82 2.32
N LEU A 113 -19.97 15.84 3.33
CA LEU A 113 -20.36 15.65 4.74
C LEU A 113 -20.65 16.97 5.47
N ASP A 114 -20.39 18.11 4.82
CA ASP A 114 -20.49 19.47 5.37
C ASP A 114 -19.87 19.62 6.76
N ARG A 115 -18.61 19.17 6.92
CA ARG A 115 -17.92 19.24 8.22
C ARG A 115 -16.41 19.31 8.10
N TRP A 116 -15.82 19.91 9.14
CA TRP A 116 -14.38 19.86 9.38
C TRP A 116 -13.99 18.55 10.07
N MET A 117 -12.88 17.97 9.63
CA MET A 117 -12.31 16.73 10.16
C MET A 117 -10.81 16.89 10.33
N ILE A 118 -10.27 16.27 11.37
CA ILE A 118 -8.83 16.23 11.61
C ILE A 118 -8.37 14.81 11.33
N ILE A 119 -7.47 14.66 10.36
CA ILE A 119 -7.03 13.35 9.85
C ILE A 119 -5.51 13.33 9.86
N LEU A 120 -4.94 12.19 10.27
CA LEU A 120 -3.52 11.92 10.15
C LEU A 120 -3.23 11.40 8.74
N VAL A 121 -2.38 12.11 7.99
CA VAL A 121 -2.18 11.94 6.56
C VAL A 121 -0.69 11.92 6.22
N SER A 122 -0.27 11.05 5.30
CA SER A 122 1.10 11.07 4.77
C SER A 122 1.32 12.22 3.79
N VAL A 123 2.56 12.66 3.63
CA VAL A 123 2.90 13.69 2.63
C VAL A 123 2.53 13.27 1.20
N THR A 124 2.61 11.98 0.88
CA THR A 124 2.20 11.47 -0.44
C THR A 124 0.69 11.48 -0.62
N ALA A 125 -0.09 11.10 0.40
CA ALA A 125 -1.54 11.20 0.38
C ALA A 125 -1.99 12.66 0.21
N LEU A 126 -1.35 13.62 0.89
CA LEU A 126 -1.62 15.05 0.70
C LEU A 126 -1.45 15.47 -0.77
N LYS A 127 -0.34 15.08 -1.42
CA LYS A 127 -0.12 15.36 -2.84
C LYS A 127 -1.20 14.74 -3.72
N GLN A 128 -1.63 13.52 -3.41
CA GLN A 128 -2.72 12.86 -4.16
C GLN A 128 -4.05 13.61 -3.99
N ILE A 129 -4.35 14.09 -2.78
CA ILE A 129 -5.55 14.88 -2.48
C ILE A 129 -5.53 16.20 -3.23
N GLU A 130 -4.39 16.90 -3.25
CA GLU A 130 -4.20 18.14 -4.02
C GLU A 130 -4.38 17.90 -5.53
N ASN A 131 -3.79 16.83 -6.06
CA ASN A 131 -3.93 16.47 -7.47
C ASN A 131 -5.38 16.17 -7.86
N LEU A 132 -6.17 15.60 -6.95
CA LEU A 132 -7.59 15.31 -7.13
C LEU A 132 -8.51 16.47 -6.70
N LYS A 133 -7.93 17.62 -6.35
CA LYS A 133 -8.63 18.87 -6.03
C LYS A 133 -9.62 18.75 -4.86
N GLY A 134 -9.32 17.91 -3.88
CA GLY A 134 -10.16 17.80 -2.69
C GLY A 134 -10.17 16.41 -2.06
N ILE A 135 -10.53 16.37 -0.77
CA ILE A 135 -10.59 15.11 -0.01
C ILE A 135 -11.74 14.21 -0.48
N ASP A 136 -12.87 14.80 -0.85
CA ASP A 136 -14.04 14.04 -1.29
C ASP A 136 -13.75 13.33 -2.61
N ASN A 137 -13.17 14.05 -3.58
CA ASN A 137 -12.72 13.47 -4.84
C ASN A 137 -11.68 12.38 -4.61
N TYR A 138 -10.73 12.62 -3.71
CA TYR A 138 -9.72 11.63 -3.34
C TYR A 138 -10.33 10.32 -2.84
N ILE A 139 -11.32 10.39 -1.93
CA ILE A 139 -11.97 9.20 -1.36
C ILE A 139 -12.81 8.47 -2.41
N LEU A 140 -13.50 9.20 -3.30
CA LEU A 140 -14.38 8.61 -4.31
C LEU A 140 -13.61 7.96 -5.46
N GLU A 141 -12.50 8.56 -5.88
CA GLU A 141 -11.70 8.07 -7.01
C GLU A 141 -10.66 7.03 -6.60
N SER A 142 -10.11 7.14 -5.38
CA SER A 142 -9.11 6.20 -4.90
C SER A 142 -9.69 4.80 -4.74
N ARG A 143 -9.05 3.82 -5.39
CA ARG A 143 -9.34 2.41 -5.12
C ARG A 143 -8.88 2.07 -3.71
N LEU A 144 -9.61 1.15 -3.05
CA LEU A 144 -9.29 0.70 -1.68
C LEU A 144 -7.81 0.37 -1.47
N GLN A 145 -7.20 -0.34 -2.42
CA GLN A 145 -5.80 -0.76 -2.35
C GLN A 145 -4.82 0.43 -2.36
N LYS A 146 -5.21 1.58 -2.91
CA LYS A 146 -4.37 2.79 -3.00
C LYS A 146 -4.45 3.63 -1.72
N MET A 147 -5.42 3.37 -0.85
CA MET A 147 -5.56 4.09 0.41
C MET A 147 -4.67 3.47 1.49
N ASN A 148 -4.74 2.14 1.66
CA ASN A 148 -3.87 1.25 2.43
C ASN A 148 -4.04 -0.21 1.96
#